data_AF-A0A4Y8CK31-F1
#
_entry.id   AF-A0A4Y8CK31-F1
#
_cell.length_a   1.000
_cell.length_b   1.000
_cell.length_c   1.000
_cell.angle_alpha   90.00
_cell.angle_beta   90.00
_cell.angle_gamma   90.00
#
_symmetry.space_group_name_H-M   'P 1'
#
loop_
_entity.id
_entity.type
_entity.pdbx_description
1 polymer ?
#
loop_
_entity_poly.entity_id
_entity_poly.type
_entity_poly.pdbx_seq_one_letter_code
_entity_poly.pdbx_strand_id
1 'polypeptide(L)'
;MMNDAKEELISKLDLNSYLEEFKALFARDKEIFLQGDSNLHFKRIHELCEVEFPTMPELSNLDKALVHLSKQGILHLDEIFEFVKIFRYFEKLKKIKLGT
;
A
#
# COMPACT_ATOMS: atom_id res chain seq x y z
N MET A 1 -3.92 20.98 -22.61
CA MET A 1 -2.88 20.82 -23.65
C MET A 1 -1.81 19.76 -23.30
N MET A 2 -1.47 19.48 -22.02
CA MET A 2 -0.48 18.43 -21.67
C MET A 2 -1.09 17.06 -21.30
N ASN A 3 -2.40 16.97 -21.01
CA ASN A 3 -3.05 15.71 -20.59
C ASN A 3 -3.45 14.80 -21.76
N ASP A 4 -3.69 15.35 -22.95
CA ASP A 4 -4.29 14.62 -24.06
C ASP A 4 -3.36 13.55 -24.65
N ALA A 5 -2.06 13.85 -24.76
CA ALA A 5 -1.07 12.91 -25.29
C ALA A 5 -0.83 11.68 -24.38
N LYS A 6 -1.01 11.85 -23.06
CA LYS A 6 -0.86 10.77 -22.08
C LYS A 6 -2.05 9.82 -22.14
N GLU A 7 -3.26 10.35 -22.11
CA GLU A 7 -4.48 9.53 -22.21
C GLU A 7 -4.54 8.82 -23.57
N GLU A 8 -4.05 9.47 -24.64
CA GLU A 8 -3.88 8.83 -25.94
C GLU A 8 -2.86 7.68 -25.90
N LEU A 9 -1.73 7.84 -25.20
CA LEU A 9 -0.73 6.78 -25.03
C LEU A 9 -1.27 5.59 -24.22
N ILE A 10 -1.95 5.87 -23.11
CA ILE A 10 -2.60 4.85 -22.26
C ILE A 10 -3.61 4.05 -23.08
N SER A 11 -4.42 4.73 -23.89
CA SER A 11 -5.40 4.11 -24.79
C SER A 11 -4.72 3.27 -25.88
N LYS A 12 -3.68 3.79 -26.54
CA LYS A 12 -2.93 3.06 -27.58
C LYS A 12 -2.22 1.81 -27.05
N LEU A 13 -1.78 1.84 -25.79
CA LEU A 13 -1.13 0.71 -25.12
C LEU A 13 -2.13 -0.23 -24.41
N ASP A 14 -3.43 0.05 -24.51
CA ASP A 14 -4.52 -0.70 -23.86
C ASP A 14 -4.33 -0.88 -22.35
N LEU A 15 -3.86 0.18 -21.68
CA LEU A 15 -3.53 0.12 -20.24
C LEU A 15 -4.70 0.52 -19.33
N ASN A 16 -5.86 0.91 -19.88
CA ASN A 16 -6.97 1.46 -19.09
C ASN A 16 -7.45 0.51 -17.99
N SER A 17 -7.73 -0.77 -18.30
CA SER A 17 -8.19 -1.74 -17.29
C SER A 17 -7.15 -1.99 -16.21
N TYR A 18 -5.89 -2.13 -16.62
CA TYR A 18 -4.78 -2.34 -15.69
C TYR A 18 -4.63 -1.17 -14.71
N LEU A 19 -4.73 0.08 -15.20
CA LEU A 19 -4.59 1.25 -14.34
C LEU A 19 -5.76 1.38 -13.36
N GLU A 20 -6.97 0.98 -13.75
CA GLU A 20 -8.12 0.98 -12.83
C GLU A 20 -7.96 -0.08 -11.73
N GLU A 21 -7.53 -1.30 -12.07
CA GLU A 21 -7.20 -2.35 -11.09
C GLU A 21 -6.07 -1.90 -10.16
N PHE A 22 -5.03 -1.27 -10.72
CA PHE A 22 -3.91 -0.77 -9.95
C PHE A 22 -4.30 0.36 -9.01
N LYS A 23 -5.13 1.32 -9.45
CA LYS A 23 -5.67 2.39 -8.59
C LYS A 23 -6.55 1.86 -7.48
N ALA A 24 -7.27 0.76 -7.68
CA ALA A 24 -8.08 0.15 -6.63
C ALA A 24 -7.23 -0.34 -5.43
N LEU A 25 -5.92 -0.55 -5.62
CA LEU A 25 -4.97 -0.87 -4.55
C LEU A 25 -4.55 0.36 -3.74
N PHE A 26 -4.83 1.58 -4.20
CA PHE A 26 -4.45 2.79 -3.48
C PHE A 26 -5.41 3.03 -2.32
N ALA A 27 -4.86 3.42 -1.17
CA ALA A 27 -5.66 3.74 0.02
C ALA A 27 -6.58 4.97 -0.17
N ARG A 28 -6.36 5.76 -1.23
CA ARG A 28 -7.16 6.93 -1.61
C ARG A 28 -7.03 7.17 -3.10
N ASP A 29 -8.02 7.84 -3.69
CA ASP A 29 -7.94 8.27 -5.08
C ASP A 29 -6.77 9.24 -5.26
N LYS A 30 -5.82 8.85 -6.12
CA LYS A 30 -4.59 9.58 -6.38
C LYS A 30 -4.11 9.27 -7.79
N GLU A 31 -3.54 10.27 -8.43
CA GLU A 31 -2.83 10.09 -9.69
C GLU A 31 -1.68 9.06 -9.57
N ILE A 32 -1.53 8.23 -10.60
CA ILE A 32 -0.49 7.19 -10.71
C ILE A 32 0.91 7.78 -10.89
N PHE A 33 1.01 9.07 -11.23
CA PHE A 33 2.27 9.68 -11.62
C PHE A 33 3.25 9.82 -10.45
N LEU A 34 4.46 9.28 -10.65
CA LEU A 34 5.60 9.49 -9.76
C LEU A 34 6.46 10.61 -10.35
N GLN A 35 6.44 11.77 -9.72
CA GLN A 35 7.38 12.85 -10.06
C GLN A 35 8.81 12.42 -9.71
N GLY A 36 9.79 12.77 -10.55
CA GLY A 36 11.22 12.52 -10.30
C GLY A 36 11.92 11.70 -11.39
N ASP A 37 13.09 11.16 -11.06
CA ASP A 37 13.94 10.37 -11.95
C ASP A 37 13.36 8.96 -12.18
N SER A 38 13.02 8.65 -13.44
CA SER A 38 12.46 7.36 -13.83
C SER A 38 13.42 6.19 -13.60
N ASN A 39 14.74 6.39 -13.74
CA ASN A 39 15.72 5.33 -13.51
C ASN A 39 15.80 4.97 -12.04
N LEU A 40 15.71 5.97 -11.16
CA LEU A 40 15.64 5.74 -9.73
C LEU A 40 14.37 4.97 -9.36
N HIS A 41 13.21 5.40 -9.87
CA HIS A 41 11.94 4.71 -9.63
C HIS A 41 11.97 3.27 -10.12
N PHE A 42 12.48 3.03 -11.33
CA PHE A 42 12.63 1.69 -11.89
C PHE A 42 13.53 0.82 -11.00
N LYS A 43 14.69 1.35 -10.58
CA LYS A 43 15.60 0.62 -9.68
C LYS A 43 14.91 0.26 -8.36
N ARG A 44 14.17 1.17 -7.74
CA ARG A 44 13.45 0.91 -6.48
C ARG A 44 12.33 -0.11 -6.65
N ILE A 45 11.57 -0.03 -7.74
CA ILE A 45 10.53 -1.02 -8.04
C ILE A 45 11.16 -2.40 -8.21
N HIS A 46 12.27 -2.50 -8.94
CA HIS A 46 12.99 -3.76 -9.12
C HIS A 46 13.48 -4.34 -7.78
N GLU A 47 14.09 -3.51 -6.93
CA GLU A 47 14.51 -3.92 -5.58
C GLU A 47 13.33 -4.47 -4.75
N LEU A 48 12.13 -3.90 -4.89
CA LEU A 48 10.92 -4.38 -4.22
C LEU A 48 10.44 -5.72 -4.81
N CYS A 49 10.57 -5.92 -6.12
CA CYS A 49 10.15 -7.17 -6.78
C CYS A 49 11.02 -8.38 -6.41
N GLU A 50 12.28 -8.17 -6.04
CA GLU A 50 13.21 -9.23 -5.63
C GLU A 50 13.00 -9.68 -4.17
N VAL A 51 12.18 -8.95 -3.42
CA VAL A 51 11.98 -9.18 -2.00
C VAL A 51 10.70 -9.98 -1.77
N GLU A 52 10.84 -11.07 -1.03
CA GLU A 52 9.69 -11.81 -0.52
C GLU A 52 9.13 -11.12 0.73
N PHE A 53 7.93 -10.53 0.59
CA PHE A 53 7.26 -9.90 1.72
C PHE A 53 6.59 -10.96 2.61
N PRO A 54 6.65 -10.81 3.95
CA PRO A 54 5.95 -11.70 4.85
C PRO A 54 4.44 -11.63 4.59
N THR A 55 3.75 -12.76 4.73
CA THR A 55 2.29 -12.80 4.61
C THR A 55 1.63 -11.94 5.68
N MET A 56 0.64 -11.15 5.26
CA MET A 56 -0.19 -10.41 6.20
C MET A 56 -0.99 -11.37 7.09
N PRO A 57 -1.07 -11.12 8.40
CA PRO A 57 -1.95 -11.89 9.27
C PRO A 57 -3.42 -11.59 8.91
N GLU A 58 -4.29 -12.56 9.13
CA GLU A 58 -5.73 -12.32 9.10
C GLU A 58 -6.12 -11.40 10.28
N LEU A 59 -6.85 -10.34 9.95
CA LEU A 59 -7.27 -9.29 10.87
C LEU A 59 -8.78 -9.17 10.90
N SER A 60 -9.33 -9.00 12.10
CA SER A 60 -10.73 -8.59 12.26
C SER A 60 -10.90 -7.10 11.92
N ASN A 61 -12.13 -6.67 11.61
CA ASN A 61 -12.41 -5.24 11.44
C ASN A 61 -12.21 -4.50 12.79
N LEU A 62 -11.36 -3.48 12.79
CA LEU A 62 -10.98 -2.69 13.98
C LEU A 62 -11.66 -1.32 14.09
N ASP A 63 -12.60 -0.97 13.21
CA ASP A 63 -13.23 0.35 13.17
C ASP A 63 -13.89 0.72 14.50
N LYS A 64 -14.60 -0.24 15.12
CA LYS A 64 -15.23 -0.05 16.43
C LYS A 64 -14.18 0.13 17.54
N ALA A 65 -13.13 -0.68 17.53
CA ALA A 65 -12.05 -0.61 18.51
C ALA A 65 -11.31 0.73 18.40
N LEU A 66 -11.08 1.24 17.18
CA LEU A 66 -10.50 2.57 16.95
C LEU A 66 -11.39 3.70 17.49
N VAL A 67 -12.72 3.62 17.27
CA VAL A 67 -13.66 4.60 17.83
C VAL A 67 -13.67 4.55 19.36
N HIS A 68 -13.68 3.36 19.96
CA HIS A 68 -13.57 3.22 21.42
C HIS A 68 -12.27 3.82 21.96
N LEU A 69 -11.13 3.51 21.34
CA LEU A 69 -9.83 4.06 21.71
C LEU A 69 -9.81 5.60 21.62
N SER A 70 -10.41 6.17 20.57
CA SER A 70 -10.51 7.62 20.38
C SER A 70 -11.27 8.33 21.51
N LYS A 71 -12.19 7.61 22.17
CA LYS A 71 -13.00 8.09 23.30
C LYS A 71 -12.41 7.69 24.65
N GLN A 72 -11.15 7.26 24.70
CA GLN A 72 -10.49 6.74 25.92
C GLN A 72 -11.23 5.54 26.54
N GLY A 73 -11.92 4.76 25.70
CA GLY A 73 -12.59 3.53 26.11
C GLY A 73 -11.60 2.40 26.39
N ILE A 74 -12.04 1.42 27.17
CA ILE A 74 -11.27 0.21 27.48
C ILE A 74 -11.53 -0.81 26.37
N LEU A 75 -10.46 -1.34 25.79
CA LEU A 75 -10.52 -2.40 24.78
C LEU A 75 -10.51 -3.78 25.44
N HIS A 76 -11.20 -4.73 24.82
CA HIS A 76 -11.11 -6.14 25.20
C HIS A 76 -9.77 -6.74 24.77
N LEU A 77 -9.37 -7.83 25.43
CA LEU A 77 -8.12 -8.52 25.13
C LEU A 77 -8.02 -8.94 23.66
N ASP A 78 -9.13 -9.41 23.08
CA ASP A 78 -9.19 -9.83 21.67
C ASP A 78 -8.92 -8.67 20.72
N GLU A 79 -9.53 -7.51 20.98
CA GLU A 79 -9.31 -6.29 20.20
C GLU A 79 -7.85 -5.83 20.29
N ILE A 80 -7.27 -5.86 21.50
CA ILE A 80 -5.85 -5.52 21.74
C ILE A 80 -4.95 -6.48 20.95
N PHE A 81 -5.25 -7.77 20.94
CA PHE A 81 -4.43 -8.76 20.27
C PHE A 81 -4.41 -8.56 18.74
N GLU A 82 -5.52 -8.14 18.14
CA GLU A 82 -5.57 -7.76 16.72
C GLU A 82 -4.62 -6.58 16.41
N PHE A 83 -4.54 -5.56 17.26
CA PHE A 83 -3.51 -4.51 17.12
C PHE A 83 -2.08 -5.05 17.26
N VAL A 84 -1.85 -5.98 18.19
CA VAL A 84 -0.55 -6.64 18.36
C VAL A 84 -0.11 -7.38 17.10
N LYS A 85 -1.03 -8.05 16.38
CA LYS A 85 -0.73 -8.69 15.09
C LYS A 85 -0.19 -7.66 14.08
N ILE A 86 -0.83 -6.49 13.99
CA ILE A 86 -0.39 -5.39 13.12
C ILE A 86 1.03 -4.95 13.50
N PHE A 87 1.30 -4.68 14.78
CA PHE A 87 2.64 -4.25 15.23
C PHE A 87 3.72 -5.29 14.93
N ARG A 88 3.44 -6.58 15.18
CA ARG A 88 4.36 -7.68 14.84
C ARG A 88 4.64 -7.78 13.35
N TYR A 89 3.63 -7.52 12.52
CA TYR A 89 3.82 -7.50 11.07
C TYR A 89 4.75 -6.37 10.65
N PHE A 90 4.54 -5.14 11.14
CA PHE A 90 5.46 -4.02 10.87
C PHE A 90 6.88 -4.27 11.41
N GLU A 91 7.03 -4.98 12.52
CA GLU A 91 8.34 -5.37 13.02
C GLU A 91 9.08 -6.30 12.05
N LYS A 92 8.36 -7.25 11.42
CA LYS A 92 8.93 -8.11 10.37
C LYS A 92 9.32 -7.27 9.14
N LEU A 93 8.45 -6.37 8.70
CA LEU A 93 8.73 -5.49 7.56
C LEU A 93 10.00 -4.65 7.78
N LYS A 94 10.21 -4.12 9.00
CA LYS A 94 11.42 -3.34 9.33
C LYS A 94 12.72 -4.15 9.24
N LYS A 95 12.65 -5.49 9.36
CA LYS A 95 13.81 -6.37 9.26
C LYS A 95 14.17 -6.71 7.81
N ILE A 96 13.28 -6.42 6.87
CA ILE A 96 13.54 -6.56 5.44
C ILE A 96 14.58 -5.51 5.03
N LYS A 97 15.65 -5.97 4.38
CA LYS A 97 16.64 -5.08 3.78
C LYS A 97 16.23 -4.83 2.33
N LEU A 98 16.02 -3.56 1.99
CA LEU A 98 15.74 -3.11 0.64
C LEU A 98 17.01 -2.46 0.09
N GLY A 99 17.54 -3.01 -1.00
CA GLY A 99 18.79 -2.54 -1.62
C GLY A 99 20.04 -2.89 -0.81
N THR A 100 20.91 -3.71 -1.40
CA THR A 100 22.34 -3.73 -1.05
C THR A 100 23.06 -2.56 -1.70
#